data_AF-A0A3S2A0F3-F1
#
_entry.id   AF-A0A3S2A0F3-F1
#
_cell.length_a   1.000
_cell.length_b   1.000
_cell.length_c   1.000
_cell.angle_alpha   90.00
_cell.angle_beta   90.00
_cell.angle_gamma   90.00
#
_symmetry.space_group_name_H-M   'P 1'
#
loop_
_entity.id
_entity.type
_entity.pdbx_description
1 polymer ?
#
loop_
_entity_poly.entity_id
_entity_poly.type
_entity_poly.pdbx_seq_one_letter_code
_entity_poly.pdbx_strand_id
1 'polypeptide(L)' 'AYKSIAGFDISGNPGLTATLYNVGNPEQRAYALKAENDRRRAAGEPVKLPEENYYGWLVNDKLPELKALF' A
#
# COMPACT_ATOMS: atom_id res chain seq x y z
N ALA A 1 -5.59 3.18 8.30
CA ALA A 1 -4.22 3.74 8.29
C ALA A 1 -3.91 4.50 7.00
N TYR A 2 -3.68 3.85 5.85
CA TYR A 2 -3.20 4.54 4.63
C TYR A 2 -4.17 5.62 4.10
N LYS A 3 -5.47 5.35 4.08
CA LYS A 3 -6.48 6.34 3.67
C LYS A 3 -6.49 7.57 4.58
N SER A 4 -6.46 7.36 5.89
CA SER A 4 -6.59 8.40 6.90
C SER A 4 -5.29 9.19 7.16
N ILE A 5 -4.13 8.53 7.06
CA ILE A 5 -2.82 9.12 7.41
C ILE A 5 -2.06 9.57 6.15
N ALA A 6 -2.00 8.71 5.12
CA ALA A 6 -1.21 8.95 3.92
C ALA A 6 -2.03 9.42 2.71
N GLY A 7 -3.37 9.45 2.81
CA GLY A 7 -4.27 9.87 1.73
C GLY A 7 -4.45 8.83 0.61
N PHE A 8 -4.05 7.57 0.82
CA PHE A 8 -4.20 6.50 -0.18
C PHE A 8 -5.27 5.49 0.24
N ASP A 9 -6.36 5.42 -0.51
CA ASP A 9 -7.34 4.34 -0.34
C ASP A 9 -6.84 3.06 -1.01
N ILE A 10 -6.27 2.17 -0.19
CA ILE A 10 -5.73 0.88 -0.63
C ILE A 10 -6.73 -0.28 -0.44
N SER A 11 -7.95 0.01 0.02
CA SER A 11 -8.94 -1.04 0.36
C SER A 11 -9.30 -1.94 -0.83
N GLY A 12 -9.24 -1.41 -2.05
CA GLY A 12 -9.47 -2.14 -3.29
C GLY A 12 -8.26 -2.87 -3.87
N ASN A 13 -7.08 -2.79 -3.24
CA ASN A 13 -5.87 -3.48 -3.71
C ASN A 13 -5.48 -4.59 -2.71
N PRO A 14 -5.83 -5.86 -2.99
CA PRO A 14 -5.56 -6.96 -2.07
C PRO A 14 -4.06 -7.26 -1.92
N GLY A 15 -3.21 -6.94 -2.90
CA GLY A 15 -1.77 -7.08 -2.76
C GLY A 15 -1.16 -6.08 -1.77
N LEU A 16 -1.62 -4.83 -1.78
CA LEU A 16 -1.19 -3.84 -0.79
C LEU A 16 -1.69 -4.20 0.62
N THR A 17 -2.92 -4.68 0.76
CA THR A 17 -3.41 -5.11 2.08
C THR A 17 -2.70 -6.37 2.56
N ALA A 18 -2.46 -7.36 1.69
CA ALA A 18 -1.66 -8.56 2.02
C ALA A 18 -0.22 -8.22 2.41
N THR A 19 0.39 -7.24 1.74
CA THR A 19 1.71 -6.71 2.11
C THR A 19 1.70 -6.25 3.57
N LEU A 20 0.67 -5.49 3.98
CA LEU A 20 0.55 -4.99 5.36
C LEU A 20 0.30 -6.10 6.38
N TYR A 21 -0.46 -7.15 6.02
CA TYR A 21 -0.61 -8.33 6.87
C TYR A 21 0.72 -9.07 7.06
N ASN A 22 1.54 -9.15 6.02
CA ASN A 22 2.82 -9.85 6.09
C ASN A 22 3.89 -9.07 6.88
N VAL A 23 4.00 -7.75 6.67
CA VAL A 23 5.07 -6.94 7.28
C VAL A 23 4.67 -6.26 8.58
N GLY A 24 3.37 -6.14 8.87
CA GLY A 24 2.84 -5.48 10.07
C GLY A 24 2.97 -3.96 10.08
N ASN A 25 2.68 -3.37 11.24
CA ASN A 25 2.80 -1.95 11.57
C ASN A 25 2.23 -0.97 10.51
N PRO A 26 0.96 -1.13 10.07
CA PRO A 26 0.39 -0.34 8.98
C PRO A 26 0.34 1.17 9.25
N GLU A 27 0.20 1.60 10.51
CA GLU A 27 0.18 3.01 10.90
C GLU A 27 1.54 3.67 10.75
N GLN A 28 2.60 3.04 11.30
CA GLN A 28 3.97 3.55 11.19
C GLN A 28 4.37 3.72 9.73
N ARG A 29 4.03 2.75 8.88
CA ARG A 29 4.32 2.81 7.44
C ARG A 29 3.52 3.91 6.74
N ALA A 30 2.26 4.11 7.12
CA ALA A 30 1.45 5.21 6.58
C ALA A 30 2.02 6.58 6.98
N TYR A 31 2.48 6.76 8.22
CA TYR A 31 3.16 7.99 8.66
C TYR A 31 4.46 8.22 7.91
N ALA A 32 5.28 7.18 7.71
CA ALA A 32 6.52 7.27 6.95
C ALA A 32 6.25 7.68 5.49
N LEU A 33 5.24 7.08 4.85
CA LEU A 33 4.83 7.46 3.49
C LEU A 33 4.33 8.90 3.43
N LYS A 34 3.54 9.33 4.42
CA LYS A 34 3.06 10.72 4.50
C LYS A 34 4.23 11.70 4.61
N ALA A 35 5.15 11.47 5.53
CA ALA A 35 6.31 12.34 5.76
C ALA A 35 7.20 12.46 4.51
N GLU A 36 7.48 11.34 3.83
CA GLU A 36 8.23 11.37 2.57
C GLU A 36 7.49 12.12 1.46
N ASN A 37 6.17 11.97 1.37
CA ASN A 37 5.37 12.70 0.38
C ASN A 37 5.25 14.18 0.68
N ASP A 38 5.20 14.59 1.94
CA ASP A 38 5.26 16.00 2.31
C ASP A 38 6.62 16.60 1.88
N ARG A 39 7.74 15.88 2.09
CA ARG A 39 9.08 16.28 1.62
C ARG A 39 9.15 16.40 0.09
N ARG A 40 8.65 15.38 -0.64
CA ARG A 40 8.63 15.36 -2.11
C ARG A 40 7.85 16.53 -2.69
N ARG A 41 6.66 16.81 -2.14
CA ARG A 41 5.83 17.94 -2.56
C ARG A 41 6.55 19.28 -2.39
N ALA A 42 7.23 19.48 -1.25
CA ALA A 42 8.01 20.69 -1.01
C ALA A 42 9.18 20.85 -2.00
N ALA A 43 9.74 19.75 -2.50
CA ALA A 43 10.79 19.73 -3.52
C ALA A 43 10.27 19.76 -4.97
N GLY A 44 8.94 19.79 -5.20
CA GLY A 44 8.36 19.69 -6.54
C GLY A 44 8.50 18.29 -7.18
N GLU A 45 8.82 17.27 -6.37
CA GLU A 45 8.97 15.88 -6.81
C GLU A 45 7.62 15.14 -6.86
N PRO A 46 7.45 14.15 -7.75
CA PRO A 46 6.31 13.25 -7.72
C PRO A 46 6.20 12.52 -6.38
N VAL A 47 4.96 12.38 -5.90
CA VAL A 47 4.67 11.60 -4.68
C VAL A 47 5.03 10.14 -4.87
N LYS A 48 5.55 9.52 -3.81
CA LYS A 48 5.71 8.08 -3.69
C LYS A 48 4.33 7.43 -3.46
N LEU A 49 4.07 6.35 -4.20
CA LEU A 49 2.88 5.51 -4.03
C LEU A 49 3.14 4.41 -2.98
N PRO A 50 2.07 3.83 -2.39
CA PRO A 50 2.20 2.59 -1.61
C PRO A 50 2.84 1.47 -2.44
N GLU A 51 3.71 0.67 -1.82
CA GLU A 51 4.46 -0.41 -2.47
C GLU A 51 4.03 -1.77 -1.95
N GLU A 52 3.96 -2.73 -2.86
CA GLU A 52 3.69 -4.14 -2.57
C GLU A 52 5.00 -4.89 -2.28
N ASN A 53 4.95 -5.88 -1.39
CA ASN A 53 6.04 -6.86 -1.27
C ASN A 53 5.78 -8.07 -2.18
N TYR A 54 6.71 -9.04 -2.20
CA TYR A 54 6.59 -10.25 -3.01
C TYR A 54 5.26 -11.00 -2.81
N TYR A 55 4.82 -11.14 -1.56
CA TYR A 55 3.55 -11.81 -1.24
C TYR A 55 2.34 -11.00 -1.69
N GLY A 56 2.38 -9.67 -1.58
CA GLY A 56 1.35 -8.78 -2.10
C GLY A 56 1.20 -8.88 -3.61
N TRP A 57 2.32 -8.86 -4.33
CA TRP A 57 2.33 -9.08 -5.77
C TRP A 57 1.71 -10.43 -6.14
N LEU A 58 2.11 -11.51 -5.45
CA LEU A 58 1.58 -12.86 -5.70
C LEU A 58 0.06 -12.92 -5.48
N VAL A 59 -0.47 -12.22 -4.46
CA VAL A 59 -1.91 -12.13 -4.23
C VAL A 59 -2.63 -11.43 -5.38
N ASN A 60 -2.08 -10.33 -5.89
CA ASN A 60 -2.65 -9.66 -7.06
C ASN A 60 -2.58 -10.53 -8.32
N ASP A 61 -1.46 -11.22 -8.54
CA ASP A 61 -1.27 -12.14 -9.67
C ASP A 61 -2.28 -13.30 -9.65
N LYS A 62 -2.57 -13.83 -8.46
CA LYS A 62 -3.49 -14.97 -8.25
C LYS A 62 -4.94 -14.55 -7.98
N LEU A 63 -5.23 -13.25 -8.03
CA LEU A 63 -6.57 -12.74 -7.71
C LEU A 63 -7.68 -13.33 -8.59
N PRO A 64 -7.50 -13.52 -9.91
CA PRO A 64 -8.49 -14.18 -10.76
C PRO A 64 -8.81 -15.61 -10.31
N GLU A 65 -7.78 -16.40 -9.99
CA GLU A 65 -7.93 -17.78 -9.52
C GLU A 65 -8.61 -17.82 -8.15
N LEU A 66 -8.22 -16.95 -7.22
CA LEU A 66 -8.85 -16.86 -5.90
C LEU A 66 -10.34 -16.50 -5.99
N LYS A 67 -10.72 -15.61 -6.93
CA LYS A 67 -12.12 -15.25 -7.19
C LYS A 67 -12.91 -16.37 -7.85
N ALA A 68 -12.27 -17.30 -8.55
CA ALA A 68 -12.97 -18.43 -9.16
C ALA A 68 -13.35 -19.52 -8.12
N LEU A 69 -12.83 -19.43 -6.89
CA LEU A 69 -13.10 -20.37 -5.81
C LEU A 69 -14.32 -19.99 -4.94
N PHE A 70 -14.87 -18.78 -5.09
CA PHE A 70 -15.96 -18.22 -4.26
C PHE A 70 -16.97 -17.44 -5.12
#